data_AF-A0A315XBV4-F1
#
_entry.id   AF-A0A315XBV4-F1
#
_cell.length_a   1.000
_cell.length_b   1.000
_cell.length_c   1.000
_cell.angle_alpha   90.00
_cell.angle_beta   90.00
_cell.angle_gamma   90.00
#
_symmetry.space_group_name_H-M   'P 1'
#
loop_
_entity.id
_entity.type
_entity.pdbx_description
1 polymer ?
#
loop_
_entity_poly.entity_id
_entity_poly.type
_entity_poly.pdbx_seq_one_letter_code
_entity_poly.pdbx_strand_id
1 'polypeptide(L)'
;MKVLLIVAGVLVAGGAFLMGGWLVRSGDADGTDGAQAPDASATLATAIDPEYARWEFLRRPLVVPRDVTGGACPAGAGSLAGEGLDHWTGGEHVYIASGREGRMSYVTRAGDWAVIGGQKAAFLVAPGVAGEALVRGISASGGHPVRFGDGPSPAEEFRLGLEATEWAEGLPEGSRLYVTFIRFEAPGCYVIQVDGLEFQDVIVIEVSKEQ
;
A
#
# COMPACT_ATOMS: atom_id res chain seq x y z
N MET A 1 -27.86 -16.26 -12.12
CA MET A 1 -28.65 -15.35 -11.28
C MET A 1 -27.85 -14.06 -11.13
N LYS A 2 -28.39 -12.90 -11.53
CA LYS A 2 -27.71 -11.60 -11.43
C LYS A 2 -28.13 -10.95 -10.12
N VAL A 3 -27.20 -10.78 -9.19
CA VAL A 3 -27.44 -10.04 -7.95
C VAL A 3 -26.90 -8.62 -8.14
N LEU A 4 -27.80 -7.65 -7.98
CA LEU A 4 -27.59 -6.22 -8.11
C LEU A 4 -27.25 -5.67 -6.72
N LEU A 5 -26.04 -5.11 -6.54
CA LEU A 5 -25.64 -4.42 -5.31
C LEU A 5 -26.17 -2.98 -5.33
N ILE A 6 -27.04 -2.65 -4.38
CA ILE A 6 -27.53 -1.28 -4.13
C ILE A 6 -26.75 -0.72 -2.93
N VAL A 7 -25.96 0.34 -3.15
CA VAL A 7 -25.32 1.11 -2.09
C VAL A 7 -26.18 2.34 -1.81
N ALA A 8 -26.76 2.39 -0.61
CA ALA A 8 -27.51 3.55 -0.12
C ALA A 8 -26.53 4.58 0.47
N GLY A 9 -26.43 5.75 -0.18
CA GLY A 9 -25.68 6.90 0.32
C GLY A 9 -26.54 7.74 1.28
N VAL A 10 -26.09 7.89 2.52
CA VAL A 10 -26.63 8.84 3.49
C VAL A 10 -25.90 10.18 3.32
N LEU A 11 -26.65 11.22 2.95
CA LEU A 11 -26.17 12.59 2.79
C LEU A 11 -26.45 13.35 4.11
N VAL A 12 -25.41 13.61 4.89
CA VAL A 12 -25.50 14.47 6.08
C VAL A 12 -25.20 15.91 5.67
N ALA A 13 -26.18 16.77 5.88
CA ALA A 13 -26.05 18.22 5.75
C ALA A 13 -25.43 18.82 7.03
N GLY A 14 -24.35 19.59 6.87
CA GLY A 14 -23.85 20.56 7.84
C GLY A 14 -23.34 21.76 7.04
N GLY A 15 -23.51 23.02 7.41
CA GLY A 15 -23.85 23.66 8.67
C GLY A 15 -23.19 25.03 8.58
N ALA A 16 -23.98 26.10 8.64
CA ALA A 16 -23.57 27.46 8.30
C ALA A 16 -22.44 28.01 9.21
N PHE A 17 -21.41 28.61 8.60
CA PHE A 17 -20.41 29.43 9.27
C PHE A 17 -20.92 30.88 9.39
N LEU A 18 -21.08 31.36 10.63
CA LEU A 18 -21.29 32.77 10.94
C LEU A 18 -19.97 33.43 11.32
N MET A 19 -19.73 34.59 10.70
CA MET A 19 -18.68 35.53 11.04
C MET A 19 -18.90 36.12 12.45
N GLY A 20 -17.82 36.32 13.19
CA GLY A 20 -17.86 37.05 14.46
C GLY A 20 -16.49 37.54 14.92
N GLY A 21 -16.26 38.84 14.74
CA GLY A 21 -15.80 39.70 15.84
C GLY A 21 -14.31 39.76 16.17
N TRP A 22 -13.68 40.82 15.68
CA TRP A 22 -12.43 41.39 16.19
C TRP A 22 -12.51 41.80 17.66
N LEU A 23 -11.41 41.60 18.41
CA LEU A 23 -11.06 42.45 19.55
C LEU A 23 -9.54 42.43 19.77
N VAL A 24 -8.90 43.50 19.32
CA VAL A 24 -7.52 43.87 19.65
C VAL A 24 -7.49 44.34 21.09
N ARG A 25 -6.64 43.73 21.92
CA ARG A 25 -6.29 44.23 23.26
C ARG A 25 -4.78 44.31 23.35
N SER A 26 -4.28 45.54 23.22
CA SER A 26 -2.92 45.94 23.56
C SER A 26 -2.79 46.05 25.08
N GLY A 27 -1.77 45.42 25.63
CA GLY A 27 -1.38 45.52 27.05
C GLY A 27 0.11 45.35 27.17
N ASP A 28 0.82 46.46 27.33
CA ASP A 28 2.19 46.53 27.82
C ASP A 28 2.22 46.27 29.33
N ALA A 29 3.14 45.44 29.80
CA ALA A 29 3.77 45.59 31.12
C ALA A 29 5.00 44.67 31.27
N ASP A 30 6.10 45.34 31.59
CA ASP A 30 7.38 44.87 32.15
C ASP A 30 7.31 43.59 32.99
N GLY A 31 8.25 42.69 32.70
CA GLY A 31 8.62 41.54 33.53
C GLY A 31 10.01 41.06 33.16
N THR A 32 11.02 41.56 33.88
CA THR A 32 12.41 41.11 33.81
C THR A 32 12.54 39.78 34.55
N ASP A 33 12.29 38.68 33.84
CA ASP A 33 12.62 37.33 34.32
C ASP A 33 13.82 36.78 33.55
N GLY A 34 14.84 36.38 34.32
CA GLY A 34 16.14 35.95 33.83
C GLY A 34 16.04 34.84 32.79
N ALA A 35 16.68 35.08 31.65
CA ALA A 35 16.96 34.06 30.65
C ALA A 35 17.91 33.01 31.25
N GLN A 36 17.33 32.00 31.90
CA GLN A 36 18.02 30.75 32.16
C GLN A 36 18.21 30.08 30.80
N ALA A 37 19.48 30.01 30.35
CA ALA A 37 19.84 29.31 29.13
C ALA A 37 19.26 27.88 29.22
N PRO A 38 18.48 27.42 28.23
CA PRO A 38 18.03 26.04 28.23
C PRO A 38 19.27 25.15 28.19
N ASP A 39 19.42 24.29 29.21
CA ASP A 39 20.45 23.25 29.23
C ASP A 39 20.39 22.49 27.90
N ALA A 40 21.43 22.67 27.09
CA ALA A 40 21.58 22.07 25.76
C ALA A 40 21.89 20.55 25.83
N SER A 41 21.37 19.85 26.82
CA SER A 41 21.68 18.43 27.07
C SER A 41 20.44 17.54 27.24
N ALA A 42 19.23 18.07 27.03
CA ALA A 42 18.08 17.20 26.76
C ALA A 42 18.18 16.68 25.32
N THR A 43 18.97 15.64 25.12
CA THR A 43 18.83 14.77 23.95
C THR A 43 17.41 14.21 24.00
N LEU A 44 16.50 14.83 23.26
CA LEU A 44 15.17 14.32 23.01
C LEU A 44 15.35 13.02 22.21
N ALA A 45 15.44 11.90 22.92
CA ALA A 45 15.07 10.62 22.37
C ALA A 45 13.59 10.71 22.07
N THR A 46 13.25 11.20 20.87
CA THR A 46 11.89 11.10 20.35
C THR A 46 11.52 9.63 20.41
N ALA A 47 10.59 9.28 21.30
CA ALA A 47 10.08 7.92 21.38
C ALA A 47 9.55 7.58 19.98
N ILE A 48 10.19 6.62 19.32
CA ILE A 48 9.72 6.13 18.03
C ILE A 48 8.32 5.55 18.28
N ASP A 49 7.37 5.91 17.44
CA ASP A 49 6.03 5.35 17.47
C ASP A 49 6.14 3.81 17.45
N PRO A 50 5.58 3.09 18.44
CA PRO A 50 5.63 1.63 18.46
C PRO A 50 5.01 0.98 17.22
N GLU A 51 4.07 1.65 16.55
CA GLU A 51 3.55 1.18 15.26
C GLU A 51 4.63 1.27 14.17
N TYR A 52 5.32 2.40 14.07
CA TYR A 52 6.41 2.57 13.10
C TYR A 52 7.53 1.56 13.32
N ALA A 53 7.96 1.37 14.58
CA ALA A 53 9.00 0.41 14.92
C ALA A 53 8.62 -1.03 14.53
N ARG A 54 7.33 -1.38 14.60
CA ARG A 54 6.83 -2.69 14.19
C ARG A 54 6.96 -2.92 12.69
N TRP A 55 6.57 -1.96 11.86
CA TRP A 55 6.67 -2.09 10.40
C TRP A 55 8.11 -2.05 9.91
N GLU A 56 8.95 -1.24 10.56
CA GLU A 56 10.37 -1.19 10.22
C GLU A 56 11.09 -2.51 10.50
N PHE A 57 10.66 -3.25 11.53
CA PHE A 57 11.18 -4.59 11.81
C PHE A 57 10.91 -5.60 10.68
N LEU A 58 9.80 -5.44 9.94
CA LEU A 58 9.50 -6.28 8.77
C LEU A 58 10.32 -5.89 7.53
N ARG A 59 10.92 -4.69 7.50
CA ARG A 59 11.59 -4.17 6.32
C ARG A 59 12.89 -4.93 6.05
N ARG A 60 12.95 -5.62 4.90
CA ARG A 60 14.15 -6.28 4.38
C ARG A 60 14.71 -5.54 3.14
N PRO A 61 15.93 -5.78 2.67
CA PRO A 61 16.35 -5.29 1.35
C PRO A 61 15.39 -5.79 0.25
N LEU A 62 15.10 -4.96 -0.75
CA LEU A 62 14.33 -5.39 -1.91
C LEU A 62 15.15 -6.37 -2.76
N VAL A 63 14.59 -7.54 -3.03
CA VAL A 63 15.19 -8.58 -3.85
C VAL A 63 14.61 -8.49 -5.24
N VAL A 64 15.46 -8.20 -6.22
CA VAL A 64 15.10 -8.28 -7.65
C VAL A 64 15.80 -9.51 -8.23
N PRO A 65 15.06 -10.58 -8.57
CA PRO A 65 15.66 -11.78 -9.14
C PRO A 65 16.39 -11.46 -10.46
N ARG A 66 17.58 -12.06 -10.64
CA ARG A 66 18.47 -11.73 -11.77
C ARG A 66 17.85 -12.05 -13.12
N ASP A 67 17.09 -13.13 -13.19
CA ASP A 67 16.34 -13.57 -14.36
C ASP A 67 15.26 -12.58 -14.82
N VAL A 68 14.81 -11.68 -13.93
CA VAL A 68 13.85 -10.61 -14.26
C VAL A 68 14.56 -9.38 -14.86
N THR A 69 15.85 -9.16 -14.57
CA THR A 69 16.59 -7.92 -14.93
C THR A 69 17.07 -7.84 -16.38
N GLY A 70 16.84 -8.85 -17.22
CA GLY A 70 17.33 -8.86 -18.60
C GLY A 70 16.65 -9.85 -19.56
N GLY A 71 15.53 -10.44 -19.15
CA GLY A 71 14.80 -11.46 -19.92
C GLY A 71 13.35 -11.06 -20.21
N ALA A 72 12.59 -12.00 -20.78
CA ALA A 72 11.14 -11.91 -20.81
C ALA A 72 10.60 -11.91 -19.36
N CYS A 73 9.48 -11.22 -19.12
CA CYS A 73 8.88 -11.17 -17.80
C CYS A 73 8.43 -12.57 -17.37
N PRO A 74 8.98 -13.18 -16.30
CA PRO A 74 8.50 -14.46 -15.80
C PRO A 74 7.26 -14.24 -14.92
N ALA A 75 6.31 -13.44 -15.40
CA ALA A 75 5.06 -13.16 -14.70
C ALA A 75 4.20 -14.42 -14.61
N GLY A 76 3.39 -14.51 -13.55
CA GLY A 76 2.46 -15.64 -13.37
C GLY A 76 3.07 -16.87 -12.70
N ALA A 77 4.32 -16.81 -12.23
CA ALA A 77 4.86 -17.87 -11.39
C ALA A 77 4.10 -17.96 -10.05
N GLY A 78 3.80 -19.18 -9.60
CA GLY A 78 3.14 -19.41 -8.30
C GLY A 78 1.64 -19.11 -8.28
N SER A 79 0.91 -19.40 -9.38
CA SER A 79 -0.55 -19.24 -9.38
C SER A 79 -1.26 -20.20 -8.43
N LEU A 80 -2.32 -19.71 -7.78
CA LEU A 80 -3.21 -20.58 -7.00
C LEU A 80 -3.99 -21.51 -7.94
N ALA A 81 -4.04 -22.79 -7.58
CA ALA A 81 -4.89 -23.76 -8.24
C ALA A 81 -6.29 -23.74 -7.62
N GLY A 82 -7.32 -23.72 -8.46
CA GLY A 82 -8.72 -23.76 -8.02
C GLY A 82 -9.64 -23.05 -9.00
N GLU A 83 -10.93 -23.39 -8.96
CA GLU A 83 -11.93 -22.69 -9.76
C GLU A 83 -12.01 -21.21 -9.32
N GLY A 84 -11.83 -20.30 -10.28
CA GLY A 84 -11.82 -18.86 -10.01
C GLY A 84 -10.58 -18.35 -9.29
N LEU A 85 -9.51 -19.13 -9.15
CA LEU A 85 -8.25 -18.69 -8.53
C LEU A 85 -7.09 -18.51 -9.52
N ASP A 86 -7.34 -18.75 -10.81
CA ASP A 86 -6.32 -18.70 -11.88
C ASP A 86 -5.75 -17.30 -12.15
N HIS A 87 -6.38 -16.26 -11.59
CA HIS A 87 -5.94 -14.87 -11.66
C HIS A 87 -5.10 -14.41 -10.46
N TRP A 88 -4.84 -15.29 -9.50
CA TRP A 88 -3.93 -15.02 -8.39
C TRP A 88 -2.54 -15.49 -8.76
N THR A 89 -1.54 -14.64 -8.57
CA THR A 89 -0.11 -14.95 -8.75
C THR A 89 0.59 -14.62 -7.45
N GLY A 90 1.54 -15.43 -7.00
CA GLY A 90 2.11 -15.19 -5.69
C GLY A 90 3.29 -16.05 -5.34
N GLY A 91 3.75 -15.86 -4.10
CA GLY A 91 4.65 -16.79 -3.45
C GLY A 91 3.87 -17.93 -2.80
N GLU A 92 4.36 -18.41 -1.67
CA GLU A 92 3.71 -19.46 -0.89
C GLU A 92 2.68 -18.90 0.10
N HIS A 93 2.94 -17.71 0.62
CA HIS A 93 2.23 -17.11 1.76
C HIS A 93 1.26 -16.01 1.33
N VAL A 94 1.64 -15.22 0.32
CA VAL A 94 0.85 -14.09 -0.16
C VAL A 94 0.74 -14.11 -1.68
N TYR A 95 -0.49 -13.90 -2.16
CA TYR A 95 -0.85 -13.85 -3.56
C TYR A 95 -1.45 -12.48 -3.89
N ILE A 96 -1.23 -12.03 -5.11
CA ILE A 96 -1.86 -10.83 -5.67
C ILE A 96 -2.79 -11.22 -6.81
N ALA A 97 -3.96 -10.61 -6.87
CA ALA A 97 -4.85 -10.73 -8.02
C ALA A 97 -4.24 -9.92 -9.19
N SER A 98 -3.71 -10.61 -10.19
CA SER A 98 -2.87 -10.04 -11.26
C SER A 98 -3.28 -10.52 -12.65
N GLY A 99 -4.58 -10.69 -12.90
CA GLY A 99 -5.07 -11.17 -14.20
C GLY A 99 -4.51 -12.55 -14.55
N ARG A 100 -4.75 -13.00 -15.80
CA ARG A 100 -4.16 -14.26 -16.26
C ARG A 100 -2.65 -14.08 -16.47
N GLU A 101 -1.89 -15.11 -16.10
CA GLU A 101 -0.43 -15.16 -16.30
C GLU A 101 0.34 -14.02 -15.60
N GLY A 102 -0.20 -13.48 -14.50
CA GLY A 102 0.46 -12.40 -13.75
C GLY A 102 0.52 -11.06 -14.49
N ARG A 103 -0.35 -10.86 -15.48
CA ARG A 103 -0.43 -9.64 -16.29
C ARG A 103 -1.42 -8.65 -15.69
N MET A 104 -0.91 -7.49 -15.33
CA MET A 104 -1.69 -6.33 -14.91
C MET A 104 -1.80 -5.31 -16.03
N SER A 105 -3.02 -4.80 -16.28
CA SER A 105 -3.20 -3.58 -17.04
C SER A 105 -3.21 -2.38 -16.08
N TYR A 106 -2.77 -1.23 -16.57
CA TYR A 106 -2.95 0.01 -15.85
C TYR A 106 -3.51 1.08 -16.78
N VAL A 107 -4.40 1.91 -16.22
CA VAL A 107 -4.99 3.04 -16.91
C VAL A 107 -4.27 4.31 -16.48
N THR A 108 -3.71 5.04 -17.45
CA THR A 108 -3.30 6.43 -17.25
C THR A 108 -4.55 7.31 -17.34
N ARG A 109 -4.94 7.99 -16.26
CA ARG A 109 -6.00 8.99 -16.27
C ARG A 109 -5.32 10.35 -16.33
N ALA A 110 -5.75 11.19 -17.26
CA ALA A 110 -5.24 12.55 -17.39
C ALA A 110 -5.75 13.41 -16.21
N GLY A 111 -4.84 14.02 -15.45
CA GLY A 111 -5.14 14.99 -14.37
C GLY A 111 -4.25 14.81 -13.13
N ASP A 112 -3.57 15.89 -12.74
CA ASP A 112 -2.76 16.21 -11.54
C ASP A 112 -1.69 15.22 -11.03
N TRP A 113 -1.75 13.95 -11.40
CA TRP A 113 -0.64 13.01 -11.26
C TRP A 113 -0.05 12.78 -12.65
N ALA A 114 1.09 13.39 -12.93
CA ALA A 114 1.82 13.04 -14.13
C ALA A 114 2.38 11.61 -13.94
N VAL A 115 2.02 10.69 -14.85
CA VAL A 115 2.72 9.43 -15.17
C VAL A 115 2.43 8.18 -14.31
N ILE A 116 1.73 8.24 -13.17
CA ILE A 116 1.44 7.04 -12.35
C ILE A 116 0.05 6.47 -12.60
N GLY A 117 -0.09 5.51 -13.51
CA GLY A 117 -1.37 4.82 -13.66
C GLY A 117 -1.47 3.59 -12.75
N GLY A 118 -2.68 3.06 -12.56
CA GLY A 118 -2.85 1.94 -11.64
C GLY A 118 -4.22 1.29 -11.70
N GLN A 119 -4.37 0.23 -10.93
CA GLN A 119 -5.60 -0.54 -10.84
C GLN A 119 -5.88 -0.96 -9.40
N LYS A 120 -7.13 -1.34 -9.14
CA LYS A 120 -7.50 -1.97 -7.88
C LYS A 120 -6.82 -3.35 -7.83
N ALA A 121 -6.06 -3.60 -6.78
CA ALA A 121 -5.39 -4.87 -6.52
C ALA A 121 -5.93 -5.49 -5.24
N ALA A 122 -5.92 -6.81 -5.22
CA ALA A 122 -6.24 -7.59 -4.04
C ALA A 122 -5.03 -8.43 -3.65
N PHE A 123 -4.72 -8.47 -2.36
CA PHE A 123 -3.72 -9.35 -1.76
C PHE A 123 -4.45 -10.38 -0.91
N LEU A 124 -4.15 -11.65 -1.16
CA LEU A 124 -4.66 -12.78 -0.42
C LEU A 124 -3.52 -13.36 0.40
N VAL A 125 -3.65 -13.28 1.72
CA VAL A 125 -2.77 -13.98 2.65
C VAL A 125 -3.32 -15.37 2.87
N ALA A 126 -2.50 -16.39 2.64
CA ALA A 126 -2.86 -17.79 2.76
C ALA A 126 -3.29 -18.15 4.20
N PRO A 127 -4.12 -19.18 4.38
CA PRO A 127 -4.46 -19.69 5.70
C PRO A 127 -3.22 -20.07 6.51
N GLY A 128 -3.25 -19.80 7.81
CA GLY A 128 -2.18 -20.19 8.74
C GLY A 128 -0.96 -19.25 8.74
N VAL A 129 -0.87 -18.28 7.83
CA VAL A 129 0.17 -17.26 7.88
C VAL A 129 -0.04 -16.36 9.09
N ALA A 130 0.86 -16.49 10.07
CA ALA A 130 0.84 -15.73 11.30
C ALA A 130 1.42 -14.32 11.11
N GLY A 131 0.86 -13.35 11.82
CA GLY A 131 1.41 -12.01 11.90
C GLY A 131 1.05 -11.09 10.74
N GLU A 132 1.63 -9.90 10.80
CA GLU A 132 1.52 -8.86 9.80
C GLU A 132 2.56 -9.06 8.69
N ALA A 133 2.33 -8.44 7.53
CA ALA A 133 3.29 -8.41 6.44
C ALA A 133 3.37 -7.04 5.77
N LEU A 134 4.56 -6.67 5.30
CA LEU A 134 4.84 -5.42 4.61
C LEU A 134 5.03 -5.67 3.12
N VAL A 135 4.24 -5.00 2.30
CA VAL A 135 4.32 -5.07 0.83
C VAL A 135 5.05 -3.85 0.30
N ARG A 136 6.05 -4.08 -0.55
CA ARG A 136 6.80 -3.04 -1.27
C ARG A 136 7.07 -3.50 -2.69
N GLY A 137 7.40 -2.60 -3.60
CA GLY A 137 7.75 -3.03 -4.96
C GLY A 137 8.59 -2.05 -5.74
N ILE A 138 9.19 -2.57 -6.81
CA ILE A 138 10.06 -1.81 -7.70
C ILE A 138 10.04 -2.45 -9.10
N SER A 139 10.28 -1.66 -10.13
CA SER A 139 10.55 -2.22 -11.46
C SER A 139 11.81 -3.08 -11.42
N ALA A 140 11.85 -4.11 -12.26
CA ALA A 140 13.04 -4.98 -12.38
C ALA A 140 14.29 -4.21 -12.85
N SER A 141 14.09 -3.08 -13.53
CA SER A 141 15.16 -2.14 -13.90
C SER A 141 15.66 -1.25 -12.75
N GLY A 142 15.00 -1.28 -11.59
CA GLY A 142 15.36 -0.53 -10.40
C GLY A 142 15.02 0.97 -10.42
N GLY A 143 14.32 1.46 -11.46
CA GLY A 143 14.07 2.89 -11.69
C GLY A 143 12.68 3.40 -11.29
N HIS A 144 11.71 2.49 -11.11
CA HIS A 144 10.31 2.87 -10.90
C HIS A 144 9.73 2.18 -9.66
N PRO A 145 9.53 2.89 -8.54
CA PRO A 145 8.91 2.29 -7.35
C PRO A 145 7.43 1.96 -7.61
N VAL A 146 6.94 0.92 -6.96
CA VAL A 146 5.51 0.64 -6.88
C VAL A 146 4.92 1.46 -5.74
N ARG A 147 3.75 2.07 -5.96
CA ARG A 147 3.04 2.84 -4.94
C ARG A 147 1.67 2.21 -4.64
N PHE A 148 1.12 2.54 -3.48
CA PHE A 148 -0.13 1.97 -2.97
C PHE A 148 -1.11 3.05 -2.50
N GLY A 149 -2.40 2.84 -2.76
CA GLY A 149 -3.48 3.75 -2.39
C GLY A 149 -4.00 4.61 -3.55
N ASP A 150 -5.15 5.24 -3.29
CA ASP A 150 -5.89 6.07 -4.25
C ASP A 150 -5.72 7.57 -4.05
N GLY A 151 -5.06 7.98 -2.97
CA GLY A 151 -4.78 9.37 -2.67
C GLY A 151 -3.79 10.04 -3.64
N PRO A 152 -3.67 11.39 -3.57
CA PRO A 152 -2.78 12.17 -4.44
C PRO A 152 -1.29 11.87 -4.23
N SER A 153 -0.95 11.30 -3.07
CA SER A 153 0.40 10.86 -2.73
C SER A 153 0.35 9.40 -2.29
N PRO A 154 0.35 8.43 -3.22
CA PRO A 154 0.27 7.03 -2.88
C PRO A 154 1.51 6.58 -2.10
N ALA A 155 1.30 5.73 -1.09
CA ALA A 155 2.31 5.26 -0.17
C ALA A 155 3.35 4.37 -0.86
N GLU A 156 4.56 4.29 -0.33
CA GLU A 156 5.64 3.40 -0.83
C GLU A 156 5.46 1.95 -0.41
N GLU A 157 4.61 1.73 0.58
CA GLU A 157 4.39 0.44 1.20
C GLU A 157 2.91 0.23 1.49
N PHE A 158 2.50 -1.03 1.52
CA PHE A 158 1.18 -1.44 1.92
C PHE A 158 1.28 -2.45 3.06
N ARG A 159 0.39 -2.33 4.05
CA ARG A 159 0.46 -3.04 5.32
C ARG A 159 -0.67 -4.07 5.37
N LEU A 160 -0.29 -5.34 5.46
CA LEU A 160 -1.23 -6.45 5.66
C LEU A 160 -1.31 -6.69 7.17
N GLY A 161 -2.29 -6.03 7.81
CA GLY A 161 -2.54 -6.12 9.27
C GLY A 161 -3.02 -7.52 9.68
N LEU A 162 -3.40 -7.74 10.95
CA LEU A 162 -3.90 -9.06 11.39
C LEU A 162 -5.33 -9.36 10.94
N GLU A 163 -6.14 -8.33 10.73
CA GLU A 163 -7.53 -8.44 10.32
C GLU A 163 -7.64 -8.25 8.80
N ALA A 164 -8.51 -9.02 8.15
CA ALA A 164 -8.83 -8.80 6.73
C ALA A 164 -9.59 -7.48 6.56
N THR A 165 -9.37 -6.77 5.45
CA THR A 165 -10.16 -5.57 5.13
C THR A 165 -11.43 -5.90 4.34
N GLU A 166 -11.48 -7.10 3.76
CA GLU A 166 -12.56 -7.55 2.89
C GLU A 166 -12.85 -9.04 3.12
N TRP A 167 -14.03 -9.47 2.70
CA TRP A 167 -14.41 -10.88 2.65
C TRP A 167 -14.76 -11.27 1.21
N ALA A 168 -14.41 -12.49 0.81
CA ALA A 168 -14.82 -13.03 -0.48
C ALA A 168 -15.21 -14.50 -0.37
N GLU A 169 -16.32 -14.85 -1.04
CA GLU A 169 -16.77 -16.23 -1.21
C GLU A 169 -15.75 -17.03 -2.03
N GLY A 170 -15.56 -18.30 -1.68
CA GLY A 170 -14.70 -19.23 -2.43
C GLY A 170 -13.21 -19.15 -2.07
N LEU A 171 -12.79 -18.25 -1.18
CA LEU A 171 -11.44 -18.27 -0.62
C LEU A 171 -11.30 -19.40 0.42
N PRO A 172 -10.11 -20.01 0.56
CA PRO A 172 -9.84 -20.98 1.62
C PRO A 172 -10.13 -20.39 3.01
N GLU A 173 -10.73 -21.19 3.89
CA GLU A 173 -11.04 -20.77 5.27
C GLU A 173 -9.77 -20.31 6.00
N GLY A 174 -9.86 -19.20 6.72
CA GLY A 174 -8.72 -18.59 7.42
C GLY A 174 -7.83 -17.69 6.57
N SER A 175 -8.13 -17.53 5.27
CA SER A 175 -7.44 -16.54 4.44
C SER A 175 -7.80 -15.10 4.85
N ARG A 176 -6.88 -14.16 4.61
CA ARG A 176 -7.13 -12.72 4.82
C ARG A 176 -7.01 -11.97 3.51
N LEU A 177 -8.03 -11.20 3.17
CA LEU A 177 -8.10 -10.43 1.93
C LEU A 177 -7.90 -8.94 2.22
N TYR A 178 -6.97 -8.34 1.47
CA TYR A 178 -6.65 -6.91 1.52
C TYR A 178 -6.84 -6.31 0.15
N VAL A 179 -7.44 -5.13 0.10
CA VAL A 179 -7.71 -4.46 -1.17
C VAL A 179 -7.16 -3.04 -1.12
N THR A 180 -6.43 -2.67 -2.17
CA THR A 180 -5.84 -1.34 -2.33
C THR A 180 -5.77 -0.97 -3.80
N PHE A 181 -5.31 0.24 -4.10
CA PHE A 181 -4.85 0.56 -5.44
C PHE A 181 -3.36 0.32 -5.52
N ILE A 182 -2.91 -0.36 -6.57
CA ILE A 182 -1.49 -0.48 -6.91
C ILE A 182 -1.19 0.46 -8.08
N ARG A 183 -0.02 1.08 -8.04
CA ARG A 183 0.34 2.20 -8.89
C ARG A 183 1.71 1.96 -9.52
N PHE A 184 1.80 2.18 -10.83
CA PHE A 184 2.99 1.95 -11.65
C PHE A 184 3.28 3.19 -12.50
N GLU A 185 4.56 3.53 -12.65
CA GLU A 185 5.00 4.68 -13.45
C GLU A 185 5.11 4.36 -14.94
N ALA A 186 5.40 3.10 -15.29
CA ALA A 186 5.63 2.69 -16.66
C ALA A 186 5.23 1.23 -16.90
N PRO A 187 4.96 0.81 -18.15
CA PRO A 187 4.89 -0.61 -18.48
C PRO A 187 6.23 -1.31 -18.24
N GLY A 188 6.19 -2.60 -17.89
CA GLY A 188 7.38 -3.42 -17.69
C GLY A 188 7.20 -4.49 -16.63
N CYS A 189 8.31 -5.12 -16.23
CA CYS A 189 8.32 -6.08 -15.14
C CYS A 189 8.47 -5.38 -13.79
N TYR A 190 7.62 -5.79 -12.85
CA TYR A 190 7.70 -5.33 -11.47
C TYR A 190 7.85 -6.50 -10.53
N VAL A 191 8.63 -6.25 -9.49
CA VAL A 191 8.80 -7.16 -8.38
C VAL A 191 8.07 -6.57 -7.19
N ILE A 192 7.12 -7.33 -6.64
CA ILE A 192 6.41 -7.03 -5.41
C ILE A 192 6.99 -7.96 -4.33
N GLN A 193 7.64 -7.38 -3.34
CA GLN A 193 8.14 -8.11 -2.19
C GLN A 193 7.15 -8.01 -1.05
N VAL A 194 6.86 -9.14 -0.41
CA VAL A 194 6.04 -9.23 0.79
C VAL A 194 6.89 -9.82 1.91
N ASP A 195 7.20 -8.99 2.91
CA ASP A 195 8.00 -9.40 4.06
C ASP A 195 7.10 -9.64 5.27
N GLY A 196 6.99 -10.91 5.68
CA GLY A 196 6.38 -11.30 6.94
C GLY A 196 7.43 -11.45 8.05
N LEU A 197 6.98 -11.91 9.22
CA LEU A 197 7.89 -12.21 10.33
C LEU A 197 8.85 -13.36 9.98
N GLU A 198 8.33 -14.42 9.37
CA GLU A 198 9.07 -15.67 9.14
C GLU A 198 9.31 -15.97 7.65
N PHE A 199 8.74 -15.17 6.75
CA PHE A 199 8.82 -15.41 5.31
C PHE A 199 9.14 -14.13 4.53
N GLN A 200 9.55 -14.33 3.28
CA GLN A 200 9.68 -13.29 2.27
C GLN A 200 9.21 -13.88 0.94
N ASP A 201 8.11 -13.34 0.41
CA ASP A 201 7.62 -13.71 -0.91
C ASP A 201 8.05 -12.65 -1.92
N VAL A 202 8.42 -13.10 -3.11
CA VAL A 202 8.80 -12.25 -4.25
C VAL A 202 7.87 -12.59 -5.41
N ILE A 203 6.98 -11.66 -5.74
CA ILE A 203 5.96 -11.83 -6.76
C ILE A 203 6.35 -11.01 -7.98
N VAL A 204 6.41 -11.65 -9.14
CA VAL A 204 6.72 -10.99 -10.41
C VAL A 204 5.44 -10.80 -11.22
N ILE A 205 5.20 -9.57 -11.63
CA ILE A 205 4.06 -9.20 -12.48
C ILE A 205 4.53 -8.44 -13.72
N GLU A 206 3.84 -8.68 -14.83
CA GLU A 206 4.02 -7.90 -16.05
C GLU A 206 2.96 -6.81 -16.10
N VAL A 207 3.40 -5.56 -16.19
CA VAL A 207 2.52 -4.40 -16.26
C VAL A 207 2.50 -3.89 -17.69
N SER A 208 1.31 -3.79 -18.25
CA SER A 208 1.07 -3.25 -19.60
C SER A 208 0.11 -2.07 -19.54
N LYS A 209 0.21 -1.16 -20.51
CA LYS A 209 -0.79 -0.12 -20.68
C LYS A 209 -2.07 -0.75 -21.24
N GLU A 210 -3.22 -0.44 -20.64
CA GLU A 210 -4.50 -0.82 -21.23
C GLU A 210 -4.66 -0.12 -22.60
N GLN A 211 -5.03 -0.88 -23.63
CA GLN A 211 -5.22 -0.38 -25.00
C GLN A 211 -6.60 0.25 -25.18
#